data_AF-A0A9E5IXV4-F1
#
_entry.id   AF-A0A9E5IXV4-F1
#
_cell.length_a   1.000
_cell.length_b   1.000
_cell.length_c   1.000
_cell.angle_alpha   90.00
_cell.angle_beta   90.00
_cell.angle_gamma   90.00
#
_symmetry.space_group_name_H-M   'P 1'
#
loop_
_entity.id
_entity.type
_entity.pdbx_description
1 polymer ?
#
loop_
_entity_poly.entity_id
_entity_poly.type
_entity_poly.pdbx_seq_one_letter_code
_entity_poly.pdbx_strand_id
1 'polypeptide(L)'
;GLIRLRSGIRSRALEGHPWILSHEAAKAPPKERSGQAVVGQGPKGELLGTGFYREGARVVWRRFRPDIGDFDVTHVHRAIQKAISRRKAQPSRRLVWSESDGLPGLILDQSRRAWKNTGPWFLRSFRK
;
A
#
# COMPACT_ATOMS: atom_id res chain seq x y z
N GLY A 1 -7.60 -10.71 -8.17
CA GLY A 1 -7.31 -12.09 -7.72
C GLY A 1 -7.61 -12.23 -6.24
N LEU A 2 -7.39 -13.40 -5.64
CA LEU A 2 -7.64 -13.65 -4.21
C LEU A 2 -6.41 -14.26 -3.53
N ILE A 3 -6.10 -13.81 -2.31
CA ILE A 3 -5.19 -14.49 -1.37
C ILE A 3 -5.97 -14.79 -0.08
N ARG A 4 -5.84 -16.03 0.42
CA ARG A 4 -6.57 -16.50 1.61
C ARG A 4 -5.61 -16.97 2.68
N LEU A 5 -5.93 -16.65 3.94
CA LEU A 5 -5.23 -17.19 5.11
C LEU A 5 -5.44 -18.70 5.28
N ARG A 6 -4.44 -19.40 5.81
CA ARG A 6 -4.54 -20.80 6.24
C ARG A 6 -5.53 -20.95 7.39
N SER A 7 -6.26 -22.05 7.42
CA SER A 7 -7.09 -22.42 8.56
C SER A 7 -6.23 -22.70 9.80
N GLY A 8 -6.76 -22.39 10.99
CA GLY A 8 -6.12 -22.68 12.27
C GLY A 8 -4.94 -21.78 12.66
N ILE A 9 -4.60 -20.76 11.86
CA ILE A 9 -3.55 -19.79 12.20
C ILE A 9 -4.08 -18.64 13.03
N ARG A 10 -3.22 -18.06 13.88
CA ARG A 10 -3.45 -16.75 14.52
C ARG A 10 -2.74 -15.67 13.71
N SER A 11 -3.43 -15.10 12.73
CA SER A 11 -2.88 -14.02 11.91
C SER A 11 -3.30 -12.65 12.44
N ARG A 12 -2.33 -11.75 12.60
CA ARG A 12 -2.60 -10.34 12.96
C ARG A 12 -3.44 -9.62 11.88
N ALA A 13 -3.49 -10.15 10.66
CA ALA A 13 -4.34 -9.59 9.61
C ALA A 13 -5.83 -9.62 9.99
N LEU A 14 -6.25 -10.64 10.74
CA LEU A 14 -7.62 -10.75 11.26
C LEU A 14 -7.93 -9.67 12.30
N GLU A 15 -6.90 -9.16 13.00
CA GLU A 15 -6.97 -8.07 13.96
C GLU A 15 -6.76 -6.69 13.30
N GLY A 16 -6.69 -6.65 11.97
CA GLY A 16 -6.56 -5.40 11.21
C GLY A 16 -5.12 -5.01 10.87
N HIS A 17 -4.11 -5.84 11.14
CA HIS A 17 -2.77 -5.60 10.63
C HIS A 17 -2.76 -5.66 9.08
N PRO A 18 -2.07 -4.76 8.37
CA PRO A 18 -2.21 -4.64 6.92
C PRO A 18 -1.48 -5.72 6.13
N TRP A 19 -0.90 -6.74 6.76
CA TRP A 19 0.01 -7.68 6.09
C TRP A 19 -0.47 -9.11 6.21
N ILE A 20 -0.29 -9.87 5.13
CA ILE A 20 -0.26 -11.34 5.16
C ILE A 20 1.18 -11.76 4.87
N LEU A 21 1.73 -12.60 5.74
CA LEU A 21 3.05 -13.19 5.58
C LEU A 21 2.98 -14.42 4.68
N SER A 22 4.10 -14.76 4.03
CA SER A 22 4.16 -15.89 3.09
C SER A 22 3.66 -17.20 3.71
N HIS A 23 4.08 -17.49 4.94
CA HIS A 23 3.62 -18.66 5.66
C HIS A 23 2.17 -18.53 6.17
N GLU A 24 1.51 -17.39 6.11
CA GLU A 24 0.11 -17.30 6.53
C GLU A 24 -0.86 -17.64 5.39
N ALA A 25 -0.41 -17.61 4.14
CA ALA A 25 -1.25 -17.85 2.96
C ALA A 25 -1.49 -19.35 2.71
N ALA A 26 -2.75 -19.72 2.44
CA ALA A 26 -3.14 -21.10 2.13
C ALA A 26 -2.74 -21.54 0.72
N LYS A 27 -2.95 -20.65 -0.25
CA LYS A 27 -2.49 -20.79 -1.61
C LYS A 27 -2.06 -19.42 -2.11
N ALA A 28 -0.84 -19.34 -2.60
CA ALA A 28 -0.36 -18.13 -3.24
C ALA A 28 -1.12 -17.90 -4.56
N PRO A 29 -1.52 -16.66 -4.89
CA PRO A 29 -1.94 -16.32 -6.23
C PRO A 29 -0.87 -16.71 -7.28
N PRO A 30 -1.24 -16.90 -8.55
CA PRO A 30 -0.27 -17.13 -9.62
C PRO A 30 0.77 -16.00 -9.73
N LYS A 31 2.00 -16.32 -10.15
CA LYS A 31 3.12 -15.37 -10.23
C LYS A 31 2.80 -14.16 -11.12
N GLU A 32 1.96 -14.34 -12.13
CA GLU A 32 1.49 -13.30 -13.06
C GLU A 32 0.71 -12.19 -12.34
N ARG A 33 0.19 -12.46 -11.13
CA ARG A 33 -0.49 -11.49 -10.28
C ARG A 33 0.47 -10.66 -9.43
N SER A 34 1.75 -10.96 -9.40
CA SER A 34 2.73 -10.18 -8.63
C SER A 34 2.71 -8.71 -9.10
N GLY A 35 2.67 -7.79 -8.14
CA GLY A 35 2.50 -6.35 -8.38
C GLY A 35 1.04 -5.89 -8.52
N GLN A 36 0.08 -6.80 -8.65
CA GLN A 36 -1.33 -6.45 -8.83
C GLN A 36 -2.09 -6.35 -7.51
N ALA A 37 -3.24 -5.66 -7.56
CA ALA A 37 -4.22 -5.68 -6.49
C ALA A 37 -4.92 -7.04 -6.39
N VAL A 38 -4.97 -7.56 -5.17
CA VAL A 38 -5.54 -8.86 -4.81
C VAL A 38 -6.38 -8.67 -3.55
N VAL A 39 -7.56 -9.29 -3.52
CA VAL A 39 -8.43 -9.31 -2.34
C VAL A 39 -7.82 -10.27 -1.32
N GLY A 40 -7.72 -9.83 -0.07
CA GLY A 40 -7.30 -10.65 1.07
C GLY A 40 -8.52 -11.19 1.83
N GLN A 41 -8.52 -12.47 2.15
CA GLN A 41 -9.56 -13.10 2.96
C GLN A 41 -8.99 -13.91 4.13
N GLY A 42 -9.76 -13.92 5.22
CA GLY A 42 -9.59 -14.84 6.33
C GLY A 42 -9.93 -16.29 5.94
N PRO A 43 -9.69 -17.24 6.85
CA PRO A 43 -9.86 -18.66 6.56
C PRO A 43 -11.31 -19.04 6.20
N LYS A 44 -12.31 -18.33 6.75
CA LYS A 44 -13.73 -18.58 6.51
C LYS A 44 -14.33 -17.61 5.49
N GLY A 45 -13.50 -16.83 4.80
CA GLY A 45 -13.92 -15.85 3.80
C GLY A 45 -14.14 -14.44 4.34
N GLU A 46 -13.76 -14.17 5.59
CA GLU A 46 -13.81 -12.83 6.18
C GLU A 46 -13.02 -11.85 5.31
N LEU A 47 -13.60 -10.71 4.96
CA LEU A 47 -12.89 -9.72 4.14
C LEU A 47 -11.80 -9.04 4.98
N LEU A 48 -10.55 -9.18 4.53
CA LEU A 48 -9.43 -8.42 5.11
C LEU A 48 -9.23 -7.09 4.39
N GLY A 49 -9.61 -7.02 3.10
CA GLY A 49 -9.58 -5.85 2.24
C GLY A 49 -8.88 -6.11 0.91
N THR A 50 -8.40 -5.05 0.26
CA THR A 50 -7.63 -5.13 -0.99
C THR A 50 -6.21 -4.63 -0.77
N GLY A 51 -5.25 -5.34 -1.35
CA GLY A 51 -3.83 -5.07 -1.16
C GLY A 51 -2.97 -5.52 -2.33
N PHE A 52 -1.74 -5.04 -2.39
CA PHE A 52 -0.77 -5.46 -3.39
C PHE A 52 -0.21 -6.82 -3.03
N TYR A 53 -0.27 -7.75 -3.99
CA TYR A 53 0.40 -9.04 -3.88
C TYR A 53 1.82 -8.96 -4.45
N ARG A 54 2.80 -9.53 -3.76
CA ARG A 54 4.18 -9.66 -4.23
C ARG A 54 4.62 -11.09 -4.05
N GLU A 55 4.88 -11.76 -5.16
CA GLU A 55 5.32 -13.13 -5.12
C GLU A 55 6.73 -13.27 -4.54
N GLY A 56 6.96 -14.33 -3.75
CA GLY A 56 8.25 -14.66 -3.14
C GLY A 56 8.70 -13.74 -1.99
N ALA A 57 7.90 -12.76 -1.59
CA ALA A 57 8.23 -11.86 -0.47
C ALA A 57 7.85 -12.47 0.88
N ARG A 58 8.56 -12.12 1.97
CA ARG A 58 8.14 -12.50 3.35
C ARG A 58 6.77 -11.91 3.71
N VAL A 59 6.53 -10.65 3.31
CA VAL A 59 5.22 -10.01 3.36
C VAL A 59 4.65 -10.10 1.94
N VAL A 60 3.85 -11.13 1.69
CA VAL A 60 3.30 -11.43 0.35
C VAL A 60 2.16 -10.51 -0.03
N TRP A 61 1.46 -9.93 0.93
CA TRP A 61 0.34 -9.04 0.66
C TRP A 61 0.32 -7.86 1.62
N ARG A 62 0.09 -6.66 1.07
CA ARG A 62 0.04 -5.40 1.80
C ARG A 62 -1.26 -4.66 1.48
N ARG A 63 -2.16 -4.59 2.46
CA ARG A 63 -3.45 -3.90 2.37
C ARG A 63 -3.25 -2.41 2.13
N PHE A 64 -3.98 -1.85 1.17
CA PHE A 64 -4.11 -0.41 0.98
C PHE A 64 -5.53 0.11 1.31
N ARG A 65 -6.55 -0.76 1.29
CA ARG A 65 -7.92 -0.42 1.69
C ARG A 65 -8.64 -1.59 2.37
N PRO A 66 -9.58 -1.34 3.31
CA PRO A 66 -10.28 -2.40 4.05
C PRO A 66 -11.41 -3.06 3.26
N ASP A 67 -11.83 -2.46 2.14
CA ASP A 67 -12.91 -2.92 1.28
C ASP A 67 -12.39 -3.45 -0.08
N ILE A 68 -13.31 -3.86 -0.95
CA ILE A 68 -12.97 -4.29 -2.31
C ILE A 68 -12.90 -3.06 -3.20
N GLY A 69 -11.77 -2.88 -3.90
CA GLY A 69 -11.66 -1.91 -4.97
C GLY A 69 -10.22 -1.59 -5.36
N ASP A 70 -10.10 -0.69 -6.33
CA ASP A 70 -8.82 -0.42 -6.98
C ASP A 70 -7.94 0.54 -6.18
N PHE A 71 -6.66 0.54 -6.55
CA PHE A 71 -5.67 1.54 -6.14
C PHE A 71 -5.55 2.59 -7.24
N ASP A 72 -6.52 3.50 -7.29
CA ASP A 72 -6.63 4.53 -8.31
C ASP A 72 -6.17 5.92 -7.80
N VAL A 73 -6.18 6.91 -8.68
CA VAL A 73 -5.83 8.30 -8.35
C VAL A 73 -6.73 8.82 -7.23
N THR A 74 -7.99 8.44 -7.20
CA THR A 74 -8.96 8.85 -6.17
C THR A 74 -8.59 8.30 -4.79
N HIS A 75 -8.18 7.04 -4.69
CA HIS A 75 -7.67 6.42 -3.47
C HIS A 75 -6.39 7.12 -3.01
N VAL A 76 -5.42 7.29 -3.91
CA VAL A 76 -4.13 7.92 -3.60
C VAL A 76 -4.33 9.35 -3.09
N HIS A 77 -5.15 10.14 -3.77
CA HIS A 77 -5.42 11.52 -3.38
C HIS A 77 -6.05 11.59 -1.97
N ARG A 78 -7.09 10.78 -1.72
CA ARG A 78 -7.74 10.72 -0.40
C ARG A 78 -6.77 10.26 0.70
N ALA A 79 -5.95 9.25 0.41
CA ALA A 79 -4.97 8.72 1.35
C ALA A 79 -3.91 9.78 1.73
N ILE A 80 -3.35 10.50 0.74
CA ILE A 80 -2.39 11.58 0.98
C ILE A 80 -3.03 12.72 1.78
N GLN A 81 -4.24 13.17 1.41
CA GLN A 81 -4.93 14.23 2.15
C GLN A 81 -5.16 13.85 3.62
N LYS A 82 -5.63 12.62 3.86
CA LYS A 82 -5.82 12.08 5.21
C LYS A 82 -4.51 11.95 5.98
N ALA A 83 -3.43 11.56 5.31
CA ALA A 83 -2.10 11.48 5.91
C ALA A 83 -1.64 12.88 6.36
N ILE A 84 -1.72 13.87 5.48
CA ILE A 84 -1.30 15.25 5.76
C ILE A 84 -2.14 15.86 6.89
N SER A 85 -3.45 15.64 6.91
CA SER A 85 -4.35 16.23 7.93
C SER A 85 -4.08 15.71 9.35
N ARG A 86 -3.55 14.48 9.49
CA ARG A 86 -3.17 13.89 10.79
C ARG A 86 -1.88 14.47 11.38
N ARG A 87 -1.17 15.33 10.64
CA ARG A 87 0.17 15.79 11.00
C ARG A 87 0.21 17.30 11.16
N LYS A 88 0.83 17.77 12.24
CA LYS A 88 1.08 19.19 12.46
C LYS A 88 1.96 19.77 11.35
N ALA A 89 1.64 20.97 10.88
CA ALA A 89 2.45 21.70 9.91
C ALA A 89 3.81 22.07 10.53
N GLN A 90 4.89 21.65 9.88
CA GLN A 90 6.27 21.92 10.29
C GLN A 90 7.15 22.07 9.04
N PRO A 91 8.24 22.86 9.11
CA PRO A 91 9.12 23.07 7.95
C PRO A 91 9.73 21.79 7.39
N SER A 92 10.09 20.84 8.26
CA SER A 92 10.52 19.50 7.87
C SER A 92 9.67 18.48 8.63
N ARG A 93 9.01 17.57 7.92
CA ARG A 93 8.16 16.52 8.50
C ARG A 93 7.91 15.40 7.50
N ARG A 94 7.61 14.20 8.01
CA ARG A 94 7.07 13.11 7.19
C ARG A 94 5.61 13.33 6.91
N LEU A 95 5.22 13.39 5.64
CA LEU A 95 3.84 13.53 5.17
C LEU A 95 3.12 12.19 5.03
N VAL A 96 3.83 11.12 4.66
CA VAL A 96 3.25 9.76 4.45
C VAL A 96 4.14 8.69 5.10
N TRP A 97 3.53 7.78 5.87
CA TRP A 97 4.11 6.66 6.61
C TRP A 97 3.64 5.30 6.03
N SER A 98 3.86 5.07 4.74
CA SER A 98 3.63 3.78 4.08
C SER A 98 2.25 3.17 4.39
N GLU A 99 2.18 1.94 4.91
CA GLU A 99 0.93 1.22 5.18
C GLU A 99 0.06 1.88 6.25
N SER A 100 0.65 2.68 7.16
CA SER A 100 -0.11 3.39 8.20
C SER A 100 -1.04 4.45 7.63
N ASP A 101 -0.77 4.91 6.41
CA ASP A 101 -1.59 5.86 5.67
C ASP A 101 -2.29 5.23 4.45
N GLY A 102 -2.28 3.90 4.32
CA GLY A 102 -2.94 3.22 3.19
C GLY A 102 -2.21 3.36 1.86
N LEU A 103 -0.90 3.65 1.89
CA LEU A 103 -0.03 3.81 0.72
C LEU A 103 1.19 2.88 0.85
N PRO A 104 1.02 1.55 0.68
CA PRO A 104 2.08 0.58 0.92
C PRO A 104 3.35 0.87 0.13
N GLY A 105 4.49 0.96 0.82
CA GLY A 105 5.80 1.22 0.22
C GLY A 105 6.10 2.69 -0.08
N LEU A 106 5.14 3.61 0.10
CA LEU A 106 5.37 5.03 -0.13
C LEU A 106 5.75 5.76 1.16
N ILE A 107 6.90 6.43 1.13
CA ILE A 107 7.32 7.37 2.16
C ILE A 107 7.49 8.73 1.49
N LEU A 108 6.84 9.75 2.06
CA LEU A 108 6.92 11.12 1.56
C LEU A 108 7.39 12.03 2.69
N ASP A 109 8.52 12.70 2.48
CA ASP A 109 9.09 13.66 3.43
C ASP A 109 9.04 15.07 2.84
N GLN A 110 8.53 16.01 3.64
CA GLN A 110 8.65 17.43 3.41
C GLN A 110 9.92 17.92 4.12
N SER A 111 10.76 18.68 3.42
CA SER A 111 11.93 19.32 4.02
C SER A 111 11.81 20.84 3.93
N ARG A 112 12.43 21.54 4.88
CA ARG A 112 12.46 23.02 4.93
C ARG A 112 13.07 23.63 3.67
N ARG A 113 13.90 22.88 2.96
CA ARG A 113 14.51 23.33 1.72
C ARG A 113 13.52 23.06 0.58
N ALA A 114 12.92 24.12 0.04
CA ALA A 114 12.36 24.05 -1.29
C ALA A 114 13.47 23.54 -2.23
N TRP A 115 13.15 22.54 -3.06
CA TRP A 115 14.05 22.08 -4.10
C TRP A 115 14.49 23.30 -4.93
N LYS A 116 15.71 23.79 -4.71
CA LYS A 116 16.29 24.82 -5.56
C LYS A 116 16.60 24.11 -6.87
N ASN A 117 15.79 24.40 -7.88
CA ASN A 117 15.92 23.98 -9.27
C ASN A 117 17.40 23.79 -9.67
N THR A 118 17.88 22.54 -9.70
CA THR A 118 19.22 22.22 -10.21
C THR A 118 19.11 21.82 -11.68
N GLY A 119 19.19 22.82 -12.56
CA GLY A 119 19.72 22.67 -13.92
C GLY A 119 18.74 22.39 -15.08
N PRO A 120 19.13 22.68 -16.33
CA PRO A 120 18.23 22.91 -17.48
C PRO A 120 17.66 21.65 -18.15
N TRP A 121 17.85 20.46 -17.59
CA TRP A 121 17.71 19.21 -18.34
C TRP A 121 16.30 18.60 -18.36
N PHE A 122 15.28 19.25 -17.79
CA PHE A 122 13.94 18.66 -17.66
C PHE A 122 12.84 19.25 -18.55
N LEU A 123 13.21 19.95 -19.63
CA LEU A 123 12.29 20.31 -20.71
C LEU A 123 12.81 19.78 -22.04
N ARG A 124 12.65 18.47 -22.27
CA ARG A 124 12.53 17.95 -23.63
C ARG A 124 11.35 16.97 -23.72
N SER A 125 10.34 17.47 -24.43
CA SER A 125 9.33 16.75 -25.19
C SER A 125 8.22 16.03 -24.42
N PHE A 126 7.16 16.79 -24.14
CA PHE A 126 5.82 16.40 -24.59
C PHE A 126 5.16 17.63 -25.23
N ARG A 127 5.38 17.79 -26.54
CA ARG A 127 4.44 18.51 -27.40
C ARG A 127 3.76 17.46 -28.27
N LYS A 128 2.43 17.38 -28.08
CA LYS A 128 1.35 16.82 -28.89
C LYS A 128 1.65 15.56 -29.71
#